data_AF-A0A443NXL8-F1
#
_entry.id   AF-A0A443NXL8-F1
#
_cell.length_a   1.000
_cell.length_b   1.000
_cell.length_c   1.000
_cell.angle_alpha   90.00
_cell.angle_beta   90.00
_cell.angle_gamma   90.00
#
_symmetry.space_group_name_H-M   'P 1'
#
loop_
_entity.id
_entity.type
_entity.pdbx_description
1 polymer ?
#
loop_
_entity_poly.entity_id
_entity_poly.type
_entity_poly.pdbx_seq_one_letter_code
_entity_poly.pdbx_strand_id
1 'polypeptide(L)'
;MTAVELPREYGYVVLIFFSYALLNFWMAIQVGKARKKYKVFYPTLYAIESENKDAKLFNCVQRGHQNSLEMMPLFFATLLVGGIRHPLIAAVLGAAYTVARFFYFRGYSTGIPDNRLKIGALNFPAIFGLMGCTASFGISLLLQ
;
A
#
# COMPACT_ATOMS: atom_id res chain seq x y z
N MET A 1 -19.61 11.25 -29.60
CA MET A 1 -18.95 10.52 -28.50
C MET A 1 -17.52 11.00 -28.45
N THR A 2 -17.13 11.75 -27.43
CA THR A 2 -15.73 12.13 -27.22
C THR A 2 -15.00 10.93 -26.60
N ALA A 3 -14.01 10.39 -27.31
CA ALA A 3 -13.15 9.36 -26.74
C ALA A 3 -12.21 10.01 -25.72
N VAL A 4 -12.08 9.42 -24.53
CA VAL A 4 -11.04 9.78 -23.57
C VAL A 4 -9.75 9.12 -24.04
N GLU A 5 -8.94 9.86 -24.78
CA GLU A 5 -7.60 9.39 -25.16
C GLU A 5 -6.66 9.52 -23.97
N LEU A 6 -6.14 8.38 -23.50
CA LEU A 6 -5.15 8.37 -22.42
C LEU A 6 -3.76 8.64 -22.98
N PRO A 7 -2.96 9.52 -22.32
CA PRO A 7 -1.59 9.77 -22.72
C PRO A 7 -0.74 8.50 -22.52
N ARG A 8 0.32 8.34 -23.30
CA ARG A 8 1.22 7.16 -23.23
C ARG A 8 1.78 6.96 -21.82
N GLU A 9 2.04 8.05 -21.13
CA GLU A 9 2.58 8.12 -19.77
C GLU A 9 1.63 7.50 -18.74
N TYR A 10 0.33 7.41 -19.04
CA TYR A 10 -0.63 6.71 -18.16
C TYR A 10 -0.30 5.22 -18.02
N GLY A 11 0.44 4.64 -18.98
CA GLY A 11 1.00 3.30 -18.85
C GLY A 11 1.85 3.12 -17.57
N TYR A 12 2.56 4.15 -17.12
CA TYR A 12 3.30 4.10 -15.86
C TYR A 12 2.37 3.97 -14.65
N VAL A 13 1.22 4.66 -14.64
CA VAL A 13 0.22 4.56 -13.59
C VAL A 13 -0.27 3.11 -13.46
N VAL A 14 -0.56 2.46 -14.59
CA VAL A 14 -1.01 1.06 -14.64
C VAL A 14 0.08 0.11 -14.16
N LEU A 15 1.34 0.31 -14.57
CA LEU A 15 2.46 -0.50 -14.11
C LEU A 15 2.69 -0.37 -12.60
N ILE A 16 2.53 0.82 -12.03
CA ILE A 16 2.63 1.03 -10.58
C ILE A 16 1.46 0.38 -9.83
N PHE A 17 0.24 0.47 -10.36
CA PHE A 17 -0.91 -0.26 -9.82
C PHE A 17 -0.64 -1.77 -9.76
N PHE A 18 -0.16 -2.34 -10.88
CA PHE A 18 0.19 -3.76 -10.95
C PHE A 18 1.34 -4.12 -10.00
N SER A 19 2.37 -3.28 -9.91
CA SER A 19 3.50 -3.47 -9.00
C SER A 19 3.08 -3.51 -7.53
N TYR A 20 2.13 -2.65 -7.13
CA TYR A 20 1.58 -2.70 -5.77
C TYR A 20 0.75 -3.95 -5.52
N ALA A 21 -0.02 -4.42 -6.51
CA ALA A 21 -0.75 -5.67 -6.39
C ALA A 21 0.19 -6.87 -6.14
N LEU A 22 1.33 -6.93 -6.85
CA LEU A 22 2.38 -7.91 -6.60
C LEU A 22 2.98 -7.78 -5.20
N LEU A 23 3.23 -6.56 -4.72
CA LEU A 23 3.70 -6.32 -3.36
C LEU A 23 2.69 -6.81 -2.31
N ASN A 24 1.40 -6.55 -2.51
CA ASN A 24 0.36 -7.03 -1.61
C ASN A 24 0.30 -8.57 -1.57
N PHE A 25 0.37 -9.21 -2.74
CA PHE A 25 0.45 -10.66 -2.83
C PHE A 25 1.69 -11.23 -2.10
N TRP A 26 2.83 -10.57 -2.25
CA TRP A 26 4.04 -10.92 -1.50
C TRP A 26 3.84 -10.80 0.01
N MET A 27 3.20 -9.74 0.51
CA MET A 27 2.89 -9.59 1.95
C MET A 27 1.97 -10.73 2.44
N ALA A 28 0.96 -11.12 1.65
CA ALA A 28 0.10 -12.25 1.97
C ALA A 28 0.89 -13.57 2.10
N ILE A 29 1.85 -13.82 1.20
CA ILE A 29 2.76 -14.97 1.31
C ILE A 29 3.58 -14.90 2.61
N GLN A 30 4.09 -13.72 2.99
CA GLN A 30 4.86 -13.57 4.23
C GLN A 30 4.00 -13.86 5.47
N VAL A 31 2.74 -13.42 5.47
CA VAL A 31 1.77 -13.80 6.52
C VAL A 31 1.57 -15.32 6.54
N GLY A 32 1.39 -15.97 5.40
CA GLY A 32 1.26 -17.43 5.31
C GLY A 32 2.48 -18.17 5.85
N LYS A 33 3.69 -17.68 5.56
CA LYS A 33 4.94 -18.21 6.14
C LYS A 33 5.00 -18.00 7.66
N ALA A 34 4.60 -16.82 8.14
CA ALA A 34 4.56 -16.51 9.58
C ALA A 34 3.55 -17.39 10.33
N ARG A 35 2.37 -17.65 9.76
CA ARG A 35 1.37 -18.58 10.32
C ARG A 35 1.95 -19.96 10.57
N LYS A 36 2.65 -20.51 9.57
CA LYS A 36 3.34 -21.81 9.69
C LYS A 36 4.45 -21.76 10.74
N LYS A 37 5.27 -20.71 10.72
CA LYS A 37 6.41 -20.54 11.64
C LYS A 37 5.98 -20.46 13.11
N TYR A 38 4.98 -19.63 13.40
CA TYR A 38 4.52 -19.36 14.76
C TYR A 38 3.32 -20.22 15.18
N LYS A 39 2.97 -21.24 14.37
CA LYS A 39 1.87 -22.19 14.63
C LYS A 39 0.51 -21.52 14.89
N VAL A 40 0.20 -20.47 14.14
CA VAL A 40 -1.08 -19.76 14.22
C VAL A 40 -1.98 -20.21 13.07
N PHE A 41 -2.84 -21.19 13.37
CA PHE A 41 -3.74 -21.80 12.40
C PHE A 41 -4.99 -20.95 12.17
N TYR A 42 -5.63 -21.11 11.01
CA TYR A 42 -6.94 -20.51 10.74
C TYR A 42 -7.99 -21.14 11.68
N PRO A 43 -9.04 -20.39 12.10
CA PRO A 43 -9.43 -19.04 11.67
C PRO A 43 -8.77 -17.90 12.47
N THR A 44 -7.82 -18.18 13.35
CA THR A 44 -7.24 -17.19 14.26
C THR A 44 -6.55 -16.05 13.51
N LEU A 45 -7.06 -14.82 13.69
CA LEU A 45 -6.53 -13.64 13.02
C LEU A 45 -5.23 -13.15 13.68
N TYR A 46 -5.28 -12.94 15.00
CA TYR A 46 -4.16 -12.55 15.84
C TYR A 46 -3.89 -13.62 16.89
N ALA A 47 -2.62 -13.90 17.16
CA ALA A 47 -2.20 -14.79 18.22
C ALA A 47 -2.42 -14.13 19.58
N ILE A 48 -2.87 -14.92 20.56
CA ILE A 48 -3.08 -14.50 21.94
C ILE A 48 -1.74 -14.55 22.68
N GLU A 49 -1.33 -13.45 23.31
CA GLU A 49 -0.01 -13.35 23.95
C GLU A 49 0.17 -14.30 25.14
N SER A 50 -0.91 -14.63 25.85
CA SER A 50 -0.88 -15.61 26.94
C SER A 50 -0.67 -17.05 26.46
N GLU A 51 -1.01 -17.36 25.21
CA GLU A 51 -0.97 -18.73 24.65
C GLU A 51 0.27 -18.97 23.79
N ASN A 52 0.90 -17.91 23.28
CA ASN A 52 2.03 -18.01 22.37
C ASN A 52 3.10 -16.96 22.67
N LYS A 53 4.29 -17.42 23.06
CA LYS A 53 5.46 -16.57 23.34
C LYS A 53 5.88 -15.71 22.15
N ASP A 54 5.62 -16.18 20.93
CA ASP A 54 5.93 -15.48 19.68
C ASP A 54 4.71 -14.71 19.11
N ALA A 55 3.62 -14.57 19.89
CA ALA A 55 2.40 -13.89 19.44
C ALA A 55 2.68 -12.49 18.89
N LYS A 56 3.52 -11.71 19.58
CA LYS A 56 3.88 -10.36 19.15
C LYS A 56 4.54 -10.34 17.76
N LEU A 57 5.43 -11.29 17.48
CA LEU A 57 6.11 -11.39 16.17
C LEU A 57 5.11 -11.70 15.06
N PHE A 58 4.23 -12.67 15.29
CA PHE A 58 3.18 -13.00 14.34
C PHE A 58 2.21 -11.82 14.12
N ASN A 59 1.72 -11.23 15.22
CA ASN A 59 0.78 -10.12 15.20
C ASN A 59 1.35 -8.91 14.47
N CYS A 60 2.65 -8.66 14.59
CA CYS A 60 3.34 -7.62 13.85
C CYS A 60 3.32 -7.86 12.33
N VAL A 61 3.63 -9.07 11.87
CA VAL A 61 3.58 -9.41 10.44
C VAL A 61 2.13 -9.31 9.92
N GLN A 62 1.17 -9.87 10.64
CA GLN A 62 -0.25 -9.82 10.30
C GLN A 62 -0.76 -8.36 10.22
N ARG A 63 -0.46 -7.54 11.24
CA ARG A 63 -0.90 -6.14 11.30
C ARG A 63 -0.29 -5.29 10.19
N GLY A 64 0.98 -5.52 9.87
CA GLY A 64 1.66 -4.82 8.77
C GLY A 64 0.98 -5.05 7.41
N HIS A 65 0.57 -6.30 7.12
CA HIS A 65 -0.18 -6.61 5.90
C HIS A 65 -1.60 -6.01 5.96
N GLN A 66 -2.30 -6.19 7.08
CA GLN A 66 -3.66 -5.69 7.25
C GLN A 66 -3.74 -4.16 7.10
N ASN A 67 -2.77 -3.40 7.62
CA ASN A 67 -2.72 -1.95 7.43
C ASN A 67 -2.53 -1.56 5.96
N SER A 68 -1.79 -2.36 5.21
CA SER A 68 -1.60 -2.14 3.77
C SER A 68 -2.87 -2.46 2.98
N LEU A 69 -3.69 -3.41 3.44
CA LEU A 69 -5.03 -3.70 2.89
C LEU A 69 -6.02 -2.58 3.21
N GLU A 70 -6.03 -2.04 4.43
CA GLU A 70 -6.89 -0.92 4.83
C GLU A 70 -6.67 0.32 3.95
N MET A 71 -5.42 0.57 3.55
CA MET A 71 -5.05 1.75 2.77
C MET A 71 -5.05 1.52 1.25
N MET A 72 -5.11 0.27 0.80
CA MET A 72 -5.08 -0.09 -0.62
C MET A 72 -6.21 0.54 -1.44
N PRO A 73 -7.48 0.59 -0.98
CA PRO A 73 -8.56 1.23 -1.75
C PRO A 73 -8.31 2.71 -1.98
N LEU A 74 -7.89 3.44 -0.93
CA LEU A 74 -7.55 4.86 -1.04
C LEU A 74 -6.38 5.08 -2.00
N PHE A 75 -5.34 4.27 -1.87
CA PHE A 75 -4.16 4.34 -2.74
C PHE A 75 -4.53 4.10 -4.22
N PHE A 76 -5.27 3.02 -4.52
CA PHE A 76 -5.68 2.72 -5.88
C PHE A 76 -6.61 3.79 -6.47
N ALA A 77 -7.60 4.24 -5.71
CA ALA A 77 -8.50 5.29 -6.17
C ALA A 77 -7.72 6.57 -6.52
N THR A 78 -6.84 7.03 -5.64
CA THR A 78 -6.09 8.28 -5.84
C THR A 78 -5.01 8.16 -6.92
N LEU A 79 -4.36 6.99 -7.05
CA LEU A 79 -3.40 6.72 -8.13
C LEU A 79 -4.07 6.73 -9.51
N LEU A 80 -5.16 5.97 -9.67
CA LEU A 80 -5.84 5.81 -10.94
C LEU A 80 -6.55 7.10 -11.35
N VAL A 81 -7.34 7.69 -10.45
CA VAL A 81 -8.13 8.90 -10.76
C VAL A 81 -7.23 10.12 -10.91
N GLY A 82 -6.30 10.34 -9.98
CA GLY A 82 -5.34 11.45 -10.06
C GLY A 82 -4.39 11.32 -11.26
N GLY A 83 -4.07 10.08 -11.65
CA GLY A 83 -3.22 9.78 -12.81
C GLY A 83 -3.83 10.15 -14.16
N ILE A 84 -5.17 10.29 -14.26
CA ILE A 84 -5.84 10.63 -15.54
C ILE A 84 -5.34 12.00 -16.03
N ARG A 85 -5.22 12.97 -15.12
CA ARG A 85 -4.70 14.32 -15.44
C ARG A 85 -3.20 14.45 -15.20
N HIS A 86 -2.67 13.77 -14.19
CA HIS A 86 -1.29 13.94 -13.74
C HIS A 86 -0.50 12.62 -13.81
N PRO A 87 -0.36 11.98 -14.99
CA PRO A 87 0.14 10.61 -15.09
C PRO A 87 1.56 10.43 -14.55
N LEU A 88 2.48 11.34 -14.87
CA LEU A 88 3.87 11.27 -14.40
C LEU A 88 3.99 11.50 -12.89
N ILE A 89 3.29 12.52 -12.37
CA ILE A 89 3.32 12.84 -10.93
C ILE A 89 2.70 11.69 -10.13
N ALA A 90 1.55 11.18 -10.57
CA ALA A 90 0.88 10.06 -9.93
C ALA A 90 1.74 8.79 -9.96
N ALA A 91 2.42 8.50 -11.07
CA ALA A 91 3.34 7.36 -11.18
C ALA A 91 4.52 7.49 -10.22
N VAL A 92 5.18 8.65 -10.13
CA VAL A 92 6.31 8.88 -9.21
C VAL A 92 5.87 8.75 -7.76
N LEU A 93 4.77 9.41 -7.37
CA LEU A 93 4.24 9.32 -6.02
C LEU A 93 3.77 7.90 -5.69
N GLY A 94 3.16 7.20 -6.65
CA GLY A 94 2.74 5.82 -6.47
C GLY A 94 3.90 4.84 -6.34
N ALA A 95 4.99 5.04 -7.09
CA ALA A 95 6.23 4.29 -6.93
C ALA A 95 6.84 4.52 -5.54
N ALA A 96 6.94 5.79 -5.12
CA ALA A 96 7.42 6.15 -3.79
C ALA A 96 6.55 5.52 -2.68
N TYR A 97 5.23 5.55 -2.82
CA TYR A 97 4.30 4.90 -1.89
C TYR A 97 4.52 3.39 -1.82
N THR A 98 4.68 2.73 -2.98
CA THR A 98 4.88 1.28 -3.08
C THR A 98 6.19 0.86 -2.40
N VAL A 99 7.29 1.58 -2.64
CA VAL A 99 8.58 1.34 -1.99
C VAL A 99 8.50 1.61 -0.48
N ALA A 100 7.88 2.72 -0.08
CA ALA A 100 7.68 3.03 1.34
C ALA A 100 6.85 1.95 2.04
N ARG A 101 5.85 1.37 1.37
CA ARG A 101 5.02 0.28 1.89
C ARG A 101 5.79 -1.02 2.07
N PHE A 102 6.71 -1.33 1.16
CA PHE A 102 7.63 -2.46 1.34
C PHE A 102 8.44 -2.30 2.63
N PHE A 103 9.06 -1.14 2.84
CA PHE A 103 9.85 -0.87 4.05
C PHE A 103 8.98 -0.79 5.31
N TYR A 104 7.77 -0.23 5.22
CA TYR A 104 6.81 -0.20 6.31
C TYR A 104 6.50 -1.62 6.79
N PHE A 105 6.17 -2.53 5.87
CA PHE A 105 5.88 -3.93 6.19
C PHE A 105 7.10 -4.66 6.75
N ARG A 106 8.28 -4.49 6.14
CA ARG A 106 9.55 -5.07 6.62
C ARG A 106 9.89 -4.59 8.04
N GLY A 107 9.71 -3.30 8.30
CA GLY A 107 9.94 -2.68 9.60
C GLY A 107 8.95 -3.20 10.64
N TYR A 108 7.67 -3.31 10.30
CA TYR A 108 6.68 -3.92 11.18
C TYR A 108 7.04 -5.38 11.51
N SER A 109 7.48 -6.14 10.51
CA SER A 109 7.82 -7.56 10.63
C SER A 109 9.02 -7.87 11.53
N THR A 110 9.73 -6.87 12.06
CA THR A 110 10.81 -7.09 13.05
C THR A 110 10.29 -7.37 14.46
N GLY A 111 8.97 -7.29 14.70
CA GLY A 111 8.37 -7.45 16.04
C GLY A 111 8.42 -6.18 16.91
N ILE A 112 8.97 -5.09 16.37
CA ILE A 112 9.01 -3.77 17.02
C ILE A 112 8.17 -2.83 16.15
N PRO A 113 6.91 -2.54 16.54
CA PRO A 113 6.00 -1.77 15.69
C PRO A 113 6.56 -0.44 15.22
N ASP A 114 7.38 0.25 16.01
CA ASP A 114 7.90 1.59 15.67
C ASP A 114 8.89 1.58 14.51
N ASN A 115 9.52 0.43 14.23
CA ASN A 115 10.41 0.29 13.07
C ASN A 115 9.68 0.48 11.73
N ARG A 116 8.34 0.38 11.71
CA ARG A 116 7.52 0.64 10.52
C ARG A 116 7.69 2.05 9.96
N LEU A 117 7.99 3.04 10.82
CA LEU A 117 8.04 4.45 10.43
C LEU A 117 9.42 4.92 10.01
N LYS A 118 10.51 4.21 10.37
CA LYS A 118 11.89 4.64 10.09
C LYS A 118 12.13 5.03 8.64
N ILE A 119 11.66 4.19 7.71
CA ILE A 119 11.68 4.46 6.27
C ILE A 119 10.25 4.53 5.73
N GLY A 120 9.34 3.73 6.30
CA GLY A 120 7.95 3.65 5.85
C GLY A 120 7.14 4.92 6.03
N ALA A 121 7.58 5.90 6.82
CA ALA A 121 6.90 7.19 6.95
C ALA A 121 6.84 8.00 5.63
N LEU A 122 7.68 7.66 4.65
CA LEU A 122 7.61 8.25 3.30
C LEU A 122 6.27 7.96 2.58
N ASN A 123 5.47 7.00 3.07
CA ASN A 123 4.16 6.72 2.51
C ASN A 123 3.16 7.87 2.70
N PHE A 124 3.30 8.70 3.75
CA PHE A 124 2.39 9.80 4.07
C PHE A 124 2.45 10.94 3.05
N PRO A 125 3.61 11.56 2.77
CA PRO A 125 3.68 12.59 1.74
C PRO A 125 3.27 12.06 0.36
N ALA A 126 3.58 10.79 0.05
CA ALA A 126 3.18 10.18 -1.20
C ALA A 126 1.65 10.08 -1.36
N ILE A 127 0.94 9.59 -0.33
CA ILE A 127 -0.52 9.46 -0.39
C ILE A 127 -1.21 10.83 -0.40
N PHE A 128 -0.73 11.79 0.39
CA PHE A 128 -1.28 13.15 0.37
C PHE A 128 -1.06 13.85 -0.98
N GLY A 129 0.10 13.61 -1.62
CA GLY A 129 0.35 14.07 -2.98
C GLY A 129 -0.64 13.49 -3.99
N LEU A 130 -0.93 12.19 -3.92
CA LEU A 130 -1.93 11.54 -4.79
C LEU A 130 -3.35 12.06 -4.56
N MET A 131 -3.72 12.32 -3.31
CA MET A 131 -4.98 13.00 -2.98
C MET A 131 -5.02 14.40 -3.59
N GLY A 132 -3.92 15.14 -3.57
CA GLY A 132 -3.78 16.43 -4.25
C GLY A 132 -3.96 16.34 -5.77
N CYS A 133 -3.34 15.35 -6.43
CA CYS A 133 -3.54 15.08 -7.85
C CYS A 133 -5.02 14.79 -8.17
N THR A 134 -5.68 14.01 -7.32
CA THR A 134 -7.11 13.67 -7.46
C THR A 134 -7.99 14.90 -7.31
N ALA A 135 -7.75 15.73 -6.29
CA ALA A 135 -8.48 16.97 -6.07
C ALA A 135 -8.27 17.96 -7.24
N SER A 136 -7.03 18.09 -7.72
CA SER A 136 -6.70 18.91 -8.89
C SER A 136 -7.44 18.45 -10.15
N PHE A 137 -7.54 17.14 -10.37
CA PHE A 137 -8.33 16.60 -11.48
C PHE A 137 -9.82 16.95 -11.32
N GLY A 138 -10.41 16.71 -10.15
CA GLY A 138 -11.80 17.05 -9.87
C GLY A 138 -12.12 18.53 -10.09
N ILE A 139 -11.28 19.43 -9.58
CA ILE A 139 -11.42 20.88 -9.80
C ILE A 139 -11.34 21.23 -11.28
N SER A 140 -10.40 20.63 -12.01
CA SER A 140 -10.24 20.92 -13.44
C SER A 140 -11.44 20.52 -14.29
N LEU A 141 -12.24 19.54 -13.85
CA LEU A 141 -13.48 19.14 -14.51
C LEU A 141 -14.62 20.13 -14.29
N LEU A 142 -14.61 20.87 -13.18
CA LEU A 142 -15.62 21.90 -12.88
C LEU A 142 -15.32 23.25 -13.55
N LEU A 143 -14.07 23.46 -13.96
CA LEU A 143 -13.60 24.69 -14.61
C LEU A 143 -13.60 24.60 -16.15
N GLN A 144 -14.05 23.47 -16.70
CA GLN A 144 -14.30 23.26 -18.14
C GLN A 144 -15.71 23.70 -18.50
#